data_AF-A0A3C0PAE9-F1
#
_entry.id   AF-A0A3C0PAE9-F1
#
_cell.length_a   1.000
_cell.length_b   1.000
_cell.length_c   1.000
_cell.angle_alpha   90.00
_cell.angle_beta   90.00
_cell.angle_gamma   90.00
#
_symmetry.space_group_name_H-M   'P 1'
#
loop_
_entity.id
_entity.type
_entity.pdbx_description
1 polymer ?
#
loop_
_entity_poly.entity_id
_entity_poly.type
_entity_poly.pdbx_seq_one_letter_code
_entity_poly.pdbx_strand_id
1 'polypeptide(L)'
;TKFLIKKSNGNINFVYSPNSISLMSGSNYKIFYPELSDSSFIYQSYDVVYTADDYDASNMYGLTLVLNKGNKISYSMLQSLGLTLTRDAETNKYNPVSFKDICDSVQIKLMYNNQYYEYDGGTDTFTVKTQAEINDMFDDASLSTLKITRIIAPKEDSNTSLLQAGVMYTNALHESYLQNCENSLIAQKQTLRKLSEEGTNNQTFYVPFKIDVNEVPNVTADFNLIDTNSIIQFVQSFYKCTITQEEAYQMGMQSIGTSTIPQSIVFYPKNFEAKKQVSKMIDDYNLTVDKAYQIVYTDSSEFLTNTLGAMINVISIVLIAFAGISLVVSSIMIGIITYVSVIERTKEIGILRSLGARKQDISRIFNAETIIIGLLAGLIGVAVTYLFCPLINIIVSGLAGVSGIANFNPFHAVVLIIISMALTLISGSIPSRIASKKDPVECLRTE
;
A
#
# COMPACT_ATOMS: atom_id res chain seq x y z
N THR A 1 -8.09 -24.75 -1.99
CA THR A 1 -8.86 -25.38 -0.89
C THR A 1 -10.32 -24.96 -0.98
N LYS A 2 -11.23 -25.89 -0.65
CA LYS A 2 -12.68 -25.69 -0.69
C LYS A 2 -13.26 -25.87 0.72
N PHE A 3 -13.95 -24.86 1.21
CA PHE A 3 -14.45 -24.79 2.58
C PHE A 3 -15.97 -24.64 2.58
N LEU A 4 -16.62 -25.26 3.56
CA LEU A 4 -18.01 -25.01 3.90
C LEU A 4 -18.07 -24.28 5.22
N ILE A 5 -18.93 -23.27 5.30
CA ILE A 5 -19.15 -22.50 6.53
C ILE A 5 -20.64 -22.49 6.84
N LYS A 6 -21.01 -22.96 8.02
CA LYS A 6 -22.40 -22.87 8.48
C LYS A 6 -22.67 -21.48 9.04
N LYS A 7 -23.66 -20.79 8.46
CA LYS A 7 -24.14 -19.52 8.99
C LYS A 7 -25.08 -19.76 10.17
N SER A 8 -25.16 -18.74 11.02
CA SER A 8 -26.08 -18.66 12.16
C SER A 8 -27.56 -18.76 11.77
N ASN A 9 -27.94 -18.46 10.53
CA ASN A 9 -29.30 -18.69 10.03
C ASN A 9 -29.52 -20.13 9.49
N GLY A 10 -28.56 -21.03 9.66
CA GLY A 10 -28.61 -22.42 9.22
C GLY A 10 -28.10 -22.65 7.79
N ASN A 11 -27.98 -21.62 6.96
CA ASN A 11 -27.51 -21.77 5.57
C ASN A 11 -26.01 -22.09 5.53
N ILE A 12 -25.60 -22.97 4.62
CA ILE A 12 -24.19 -23.30 4.44
C ILE A 12 -23.65 -22.54 3.23
N ASN A 13 -22.61 -21.77 3.46
CA ASN A 13 -21.90 -21.04 2.43
C ASN A 13 -20.73 -21.89 1.93
N PHE A 14 -20.66 -22.09 0.62
CA PHE A 14 -19.46 -22.60 -0.04
C PHE A 14 -18.46 -21.45 -0.25
N VAL A 15 -17.23 -21.62 0.23
CA VAL A 15 -16.14 -20.66 0.09
C VAL A 15 -14.92 -21.38 -0.46
N TYR A 16 -14.40 -20.93 -1.59
CA TYR A 16 -13.16 -21.43 -2.14
C TYR A 16 -12.02 -20.44 -1.89
N SER A 17 -10.81 -20.97 -1.65
CA SER A 17 -9.59 -20.18 -1.80
C SER A 17 -9.46 -19.82 -3.28
N PRO A 18 -9.18 -18.55 -3.64
CA PRO A 18 -9.08 -18.15 -5.03
C PRO A 18 -8.03 -18.96 -5.79
N ASN A 19 -8.41 -19.44 -6.98
CA ASN A 19 -7.53 -19.96 -8.02
C ASN A 19 -7.30 -18.88 -9.11
N SER A 20 -6.45 -19.17 -10.10
CA SER A 20 -6.18 -18.29 -11.26
C SER A 20 -7.43 -17.75 -11.91
N ILE A 21 -8.36 -18.65 -12.22
CA ILE A 21 -9.59 -18.29 -12.94
C ILE A 21 -10.46 -17.34 -12.10
N SER A 22 -10.56 -17.55 -10.78
CA SER A 22 -11.33 -16.69 -9.88
C SER A 22 -10.68 -15.33 -9.58
N LEU A 23 -9.35 -15.25 -9.63
CA LEU A 23 -8.62 -13.97 -9.56
C LEU A 23 -8.86 -13.16 -10.84
N MET A 24 -8.99 -13.85 -11.98
CA MET A 24 -9.28 -13.24 -13.27
C MET A 24 -10.71 -12.71 -13.38
N SER A 25 -11.68 -13.34 -12.71
CA SER A 25 -13.07 -12.86 -12.63
C SER A 25 -13.31 -11.75 -11.59
N GLY A 26 -12.26 -11.28 -10.89
CA GLY A 26 -12.34 -10.19 -9.92
C GLY A 26 -12.95 -10.57 -8.55
N SER A 27 -13.09 -11.86 -8.26
CA SER A 27 -13.66 -12.36 -6.99
C SER A 27 -12.60 -12.36 -5.88
N ASN A 28 -12.23 -11.15 -5.41
CA ASN A 28 -11.05 -10.90 -4.57
C ASN A 28 -11.19 -11.15 -3.05
N TYR A 29 -12.26 -11.81 -2.57
CA TYR A 29 -12.40 -12.05 -1.13
C TYR A 29 -11.62 -13.30 -0.69
N LYS A 30 -10.31 -13.15 -0.47
CA LYS A 30 -9.46 -14.14 0.22
C LYS A 30 -9.82 -14.21 1.71
N ILE A 31 -10.88 -14.94 2.03
CA ILE A 31 -11.23 -15.25 3.42
C ILE A 31 -10.19 -16.23 4.00
N PHE A 32 -9.72 -17.19 3.20
CA PHE A 32 -8.75 -18.19 3.61
C PHE A 32 -7.46 -18.10 2.81
N TYR A 33 -6.31 -18.27 3.47
CA TYR A 33 -5.00 -18.33 2.83
C TYR A 33 -4.03 -19.23 3.61
N PRO A 34 -3.04 -19.85 2.94
CA PRO A 34 -2.05 -20.67 3.63
C PRO A 34 -1.12 -19.81 4.48
N GLU A 35 -0.58 -20.40 5.53
CA GLU A 35 0.51 -19.82 6.30
C GLU A 35 1.72 -19.50 5.41
N LEU A 36 2.52 -18.50 5.80
CA LEU A 36 3.78 -18.24 5.10
C LEU A 36 4.71 -19.45 5.26
N SER A 37 5.52 -19.73 4.24
CA SER A 37 6.50 -20.82 4.29
C SER A 37 7.50 -20.65 5.45
N ASP A 38 7.81 -19.41 5.82
CA ASP A 38 8.54 -19.06 7.04
C ASP A 38 7.60 -18.35 8.03
N SER A 39 7.04 -19.14 8.96
CA SER A 39 6.12 -18.64 9.99
C SER A 39 6.81 -17.84 11.10
N SER A 40 8.14 -17.93 11.21
CA SER A 40 8.90 -17.19 12.24
C SER A 40 8.75 -15.68 12.09
N PHE A 41 8.59 -15.21 10.85
CA PHE A 41 8.39 -13.80 10.53
C PHE A 41 7.02 -13.27 11.00
N ILE A 42 5.99 -14.12 11.01
CA ILE A 42 4.65 -13.75 11.48
C ILE A 42 4.72 -13.33 12.95
N TYR A 43 5.34 -14.15 13.80
CA TYR A 43 5.43 -13.90 15.24
C TYR A 43 6.38 -12.74 15.62
N GLN A 44 7.21 -12.26 14.69
CA GLN A 44 7.99 -11.04 14.90
C GLN A 44 7.10 -9.79 14.83
N SER A 45 6.08 -9.79 13.97
CA SER A 45 5.22 -8.61 13.74
C SER A 45 3.80 -8.74 14.32
N TYR A 46 3.40 -9.94 14.75
CA TYR A 46 2.08 -10.24 15.29
C TYR A 46 2.16 -10.79 16.71
N ASP A 47 1.20 -10.40 17.55
CA ASP A 47 0.96 -10.96 18.87
C ASP A 47 -0.19 -11.98 18.81
N VAL A 48 -0.11 -12.98 19.68
CA VAL A 48 -1.23 -13.88 19.94
C VAL A 48 -2.17 -13.20 20.92
N VAL A 49 -3.37 -12.86 20.46
CA VAL A 49 -4.37 -12.18 21.29
C VAL A 49 -5.35 -13.16 21.93
N TYR A 50 -5.48 -14.36 21.36
CA TYR A 50 -6.29 -15.42 21.93
C TYR A 50 -5.80 -16.80 21.48
N THR A 51 -5.91 -17.78 22.37
CA THR A 51 -5.66 -19.20 22.10
C THR A 51 -6.81 -19.98 22.73
N ALA A 52 -7.46 -20.82 21.95
CA ALA A 52 -8.54 -21.69 22.43
C ALA A 52 -7.97 -22.81 23.31
N ASP A 53 -8.79 -23.34 24.21
CA ASP A 53 -8.37 -24.39 25.15
C ASP A 53 -7.98 -25.70 24.44
N ASP A 54 -8.53 -25.95 23.25
CA ASP A 54 -8.23 -27.11 22.40
C ASP A 54 -7.12 -26.86 21.36
N TYR A 55 -6.32 -25.79 21.54
CA TYR A 55 -5.21 -25.48 20.65
C TYR A 55 -4.10 -26.55 20.73
N ASP A 56 -3.75 -27.09 19.56
CA ASP A 56 -2.61 -27.99 19.35
C ASP A 56 -1.84 -27.53 18.11
N ALA A 57 -0.57 -27.19 18.28
CA ALA A 57 0.30 -26.74 17.19
C ALA A 57 0.59 -27.83 16.15
N SER A 58 0.44 -29.11 16.51
CA SER A 58 0.62 -30.25 15.60
C SER A 58 -0.65 -30.59 14.81
N ASN A 59 -1.80 -30.04 15.21
CA ASN A 59 -3.07 -30.29 14.54
C ASN A 59 -3.16 -29.47 13.25
N MET A 60 -3.06 -30.15 12.11
CA MET A 60 -3.16 -29.51 10.79
C MET A 60 -4.51 -28.82 10.53
N TYR A 61 -5.60 -29.24 11.20
CA TYR A 61 -6.95 -28.68 11.03
C TYR A 61 -7.21 -27.45 11.92
N GLY A 62 -6.23 -27.03 12.72
CA GLY A 62 -6.28 -25.78 13.48
C GLY A 62 -6.09 -24.57 12.56
N LEU A 63 -7.01 -23.61 12.67
CA LEU A 63 -7.00 -22.36 11.90
C LEU A 63 -6.62 -21.18 12.78
N THR A 64 -5.91 -20.21 12.20
CA THR A 64 -5.55 -18.96 12.87
C THR A 64 -6.32 -17.79 12.26
N LEU A 65 -7.11 -17.07 13.07
CA LEU A 65 -7.75 -15.83 12.63
C LEU A 65 -6.77 -14.67 12.75
N VAL A 66 -6.57 -13.95 11.66
CA VAL A 66 -5.71 -12.77 11.60
C VAL A 66 -6.56 -11.51 11.62
N LEU A 67 -6.31 -10.65 12.60
CA LEU A 67 -6.98 -9.37 12.77
C LEU A 67 -6.21 -8.22 12.10
N ASN A 68 -6.88 -7.09 11.91
CA ASN A 68 -6.26 -5.81 11.63
C ASN A 68 -5.75 -5.15 12.92
N LYS A 69 -4.91 -4.11 12.78
CA LYS A 69 -4.37 -3.31 13.89
C LYS A 69 -5.48 -2.82 14.82
N GLY A 70 -5.25 -2.95 16.13
CA GLY A 70 -6.21 -2.61 17.18
C GLY A 70 -7.34 -3.64 17.36
N ASN A 71 -7.05 -4.92 17.10
CA ASN A 71 -7.99 -6.04 17.28
C ASN A 71 -9.28 -5.91 16.47
N LYS A 72 -9.17 -5.39 15.24
CA LYS A 72 -10.33 -5.12 14.37
C LYS A 72 -10.44 -6.17 13.28
N ILE A 73 -11.67 -6.46 12.87
CA ILE A 73 -11.96 -7.28 11.70
C ILE A 73 -13.19 -6.68 10.99
N SER A 74 -13.28 -6.82 9.67
CA SER A 74 -14.40 -6.23 8.95
C SER A 74 -15.72 -6.93 9.28
N TYR A 75 -16.81 -6.17 9.25
CA TYR A 75 -18.16 -6.70 9.40
C TYR A 75 -18.45 -7.83 8.40
N SER A 76 -18.09 -7.61 7.12
CA SER A 76 -18.29 -8.58 6.05
C SER A 76 -17.53 -9.89 6.31
N MET A 77 -16.36 -9.83 6.94
CA MET A 77 -15.58 -11.02 7.27
C MET A 77 -16.27 -11.86 8.36
N LEU A 78 -16.76 -11.22 9.42
CA LEU A 78 -17.51 -11.93 10.48
C LEU A 78 -18.79 -12.59 9.94
N GLN A 79 -19.51 -11.90 9.05
CA GLN A 79 -20.66 -12.48 8.38
C GLN A 79 -20.29 -13.66 7.47
N SER A 80 -19.16 -13.57 6.75
CA SER A 80 -18.65 -14.66 5.93
C SER A 80 -18.24 -15.87 6.74
N LEU A 81 -17.78 -15.68 7.99
CA LEU A 81 -17.53 -16.75 8.96
C LEU A 81 -18.82 -17.30 9.62
N GLY A 82 -19.99 -16.79 9.22
CA GLY A 82 -21.28 -17.29 9.68
C GLY A 82 -21.83 -16.64 10.95
N LEU A 83 -21.14 -15.64 11.50
CA LEU A 83 -21.55 -14.98 12.74
C LEU A 83 -22.68 -13.96 12.49
N THR A 84 -23.70 -13.96 13.35
CA THR A 84 -24.71 -12.91 13.40
C THR A 84 -24.27 -11.84 14.38
N LEU A 85 -24.23 -10.59 13.91
CA LEU A 85 -23.85 -9.44 14.70
C LEU A 85 -25.10 -8.65 15.07
N THR A 86 -25.33 -8.46 16.36
CA THR A 86 -26.42 -7.65 16.88
C THR A 86 -25.97 -6.20 17.03
N ARG A 87 -26.88 -5.25 16.78
CA ARG A 87 -26.65 -3.84 17.07
C ARG A 87 -27.37 -3.44 18.35
N ASP A 88 -26.73 -2.59 19.12
CA ASP A 88 -27.33 -1.87 20.22
C ASP A 88 -28.34 -0.84 19.66
N ALA A 89 -29.58 -0.89 20.16
CA ALA A 89 -30.68 -0.10 19.62
C ALA A 89 -30.58 1.40 19.93
N GLU A 90 -29.87 1.78 21.00
CA GLU A 90 -29.75 3.17 21.44
C GLU A 90 -28.55 3.87 20.79
N THR A 91 -27.42 3.16 20.67
CA THR A 91 -26.16 3.71 20.14
C THR A 91 -25.93 3.43 18.66
N ASN A 92 -26.73 2.52 18.06
CA ASN A 92 -26.58 2.01 16.69
C ASN A 92 -25.18 1.41 16.40
N LYS A 93 -24.45 1.00 17.45
CA LYS A 93 -23.15 0.32 17.33
C LYS A 93 -23.35 -1.20 17.39
N TYR A 94 -22.44 -1.93 16.76
CA TYR A 94 -22.42 -3.40 16.90
C TYR A 94 -21.96 -3.81 18.29
N ASN A 95 -22.60 -4.82 18.85
CA ASN A 95 -22.17 -5.43 20.09
C ASN A 95 -20.81 -6.11 19.88
N PRO A 96 -19.86 -5.96 20.82
CA PRO A 96 -18.59 -6.67 20.76
C PRO A 96 -18.84 -8.19 20.74
N VAL A 97 -18.09 -8.91 19.91
CA VAL A 97 -18.07 -10.38 19.90
C VAL A 97 -16.80 -10.82 20.61
N SER A 98 -16.91 -11.74 21.56
CA SER A 98 -15.72 -12.25 22.25
C SER A 98 -14.93 -13.19 21.35
N PHE A 99 -13.61 -13.23 21.51
CA PHE A 99 -12.75 -14.15 20.76
C PHE A 99 -13.12 -15.62 20.99
N LYS A 100 -13.52 -15.95 22.22
CA LYS A 100 -14.02 -17.27 22.58
C LYS A 100 -15.25 -17.64 21.78
N ASP A 101 -16.23 -16.73 21.66
CA ASP A 101 -17.46 -16.99 20.89
C ASP A 101 -17.15 -17.23 19.41
N ILE A 102 -16.15 -16.53 18.85
CA ILE A 102 -15.71 -16.77 17.46
C ILE A 102 -15.15 -18.19 17.33
N CYS A 103 -14.23 -18.58 18.20
CA CYS A 103 -13.61 -19.92 18.19
C CYS A 103 -14.64 -21.04 18.40
N ASP A 104 -15.62 -20.84 19.27
CA ASP A 104 -16.62 -21.84 19.63
C ASP A 104 -17.77 -21.94 18.61
N SER A 105 -18.17 -20.84 17.99
CA SER A 105 -19.39 -20.77 17.15
C SER A 105 -19.13 -21.01 15.67
N VAL A 106 -17.92 -20.73 15.18
CA VAL A 106 -17.61 -20.83 13.75
C VAL A 106 -17.38 -22.30 13.38
N GLN A 107 -18.24 -22.83 12.51
CA GLN A 107 -18.17 -24.21 12.03
C GLN A 107 -17.68 -24.25 10.59
N ILE A 108 -16.48 -24.81 10.39
CA ILE A 108 -15.84 -24.91 9.07
C ILE A 108 -15.60 -26.38 8.74
N LYS A 109 -15.93 -26.80 7.52
CA LYS A 109 -15.62 -28.11 6.98
C LYS A 109 -14.73 -27.98 5.74
N LEU A 110 -13.82 -28.92 5.54
CA LEU A 110 -12.99 -29.02 4.34
C LEU A 110 -13.61 -30.07 3.41
N MET A 111 -13.70 -29.72 2.12
CA MET A 111 -14.12 -30.65 1.09
C MET A 111 -13.01 -30.90 0.07
N TYR A 112 -12.79 -32.16 -0.25
CA TYR A 112 -11.87 -32.57 -1.29
C TYR A 112 -12.56 -32.72 -2.64
N ASN A 113 -11.76 -32.86 -3.71
CA ASN A 113 -12.28 -32.99 -5.07
C ASN A 113 -13.27 -34.15 -5.24
N ASN A 114 -12.99 -35.32 -4.67
CA ASN A 114 -13.86 -36.50 -4.78
C ASN A 114 -15.19 -36.36 -4.00
N GLN A 115 -15.28 -35.37 -3.11
CA GLN A 115 -16.52 -35.05 -2.38
C GLN A 115 -17.30 -33.95 -3.09
N TYR A 116 -16.59 -33.01 -3.71
CA TYR A 116 -17.17 -31.85 -4.38
C TYR A 116 -17.67 -32.15 -5.80
N TYR A 117 -16.95 -32.99 -6.55
CA TYR A 117 -17.32 -33.36 -7.90
C TYR A 117 -17.93 -34.75 -7.94
N GLU A 118 -19.01 -34.89 -8.69
CA GLU A 118 -19.65 -36.17 -8.97
C GLU A 118 -19.35 -36.59 -10.41
N TYR A 119 -19.00 -37.85 -10.60
CA TYR A 119 -18.61 -38.38 -11.91
C TYR A 119 -19.76 -39.17 -12.53
N ASP A 120 -20.19 -38.76 -13.73
CA ASP A 120 -21.14 -39.48 -14.56
C ASP A 120 -20.38 -40.35 -15.57
N GLY A 121 -20.29 -41.65 -15.30
CA GLY A 121 -19.63 -42.62 -16.17
C GLY A 121 -20.32 -42.85 -17.51
N GLY A 122 -21.59 -42.50 -17.66
CA GLY A 122 -22.33 -42.64 -18.92
C GLY A 122 -21.96 -41.55 -19.93
N THR A 123 -21.66 -40.35 -19.45
CA THR A 123 -21.28 -39.21 -20.29
C THR A 123 -19.79 -38.82 -20.18
N ASP A 124 -19.04 -39.52 -19.32
CA ASP A 124 -17.64 -39.21 -18.95
C ASP A 124 -17.49 -37.74 -18.48
N THR A 125 -18.49 -37.25 -17.75
CA THR A 125 -18.56 -35.86 -17.28
C THR A 125 -18.49 -35.72 -15.77
N PHE A 126 -18.14 -34.53 -15.30
CA PHE A 126 -18.15 -34.21 -13.88
C PHE A 126 -19.22 -33.16 -13.61
N THR A 127 -19.99 -33.31 -12.55
CA THR A 127 -20.93 -32.28 -12.10
C THR A 127 -20.48 -31.73 -10.76
N VAL A 128 -20.82 -30.47 -10.51
CA VAL A 128 -20.66 -29.87 -9.19
C VAL A 128 -21.91 -30.21 -8.39
N LYS A 129 -21.73 -30.62 -7.13
CA LYS A 129 -22.87 -30.86 -6.23
C LYS A 129 -23.71 -29.60 -6.06
N THR A 130 -25.03 -29.78 -6.10
CA THR A 130 -26.01 -28.71 -5.89
C THR A 130 -25.90 -28.16 -4.46
N GLN A 131 -26.42 -26.95 -4.24
CA GLN A 131 -26.41 -26.35 -2.90
C GLN A 131 -27.19 -27.20 -1.88
N ALA A 132 -28.23 -27.91 -2.30
CA ALA A 132 -28.99 -28.82 -1.44
C ALA A 132 -28.14 -30.01 -0.97
N GLU A 133 -27.42 -30.66 -1.89
CA GLU A 133 -26.50 -31.75 -1.55
C GLU A 133 -25.37 -31.29 -0.64
N ILE A 134 -24.80 -30.10 -0.90
CA ILE A 134 -23.77 -29.50 -0.05
C ILE A 134 -24.31 -29.24 1.37
N ASN A 135 -25.57 -28.83 1.50
CA ASN A 135 -26.19 -28.61 2.80
C ASN A 135 -26.30 -29.92 3.60
N ASP A 136 -26.74 -30.99 2.94
CA ASP A 136 -26.91 -32.32 3.56
C ASP A 136 -25.56 -32.94 3.95
N MET A 137 -24.50 -32.66 3.19
CA MET A 137 -23.14 -33.18 3.46
C MET A 137 -22.44 -32.51 4.63
N PHE A 138 -22.87 -31.34 5.10
CA PHE A 138 -22.10 -30.60 6.12
C PHE A 138 -21.92 -31.38 7.42
N ASP A 139 -22.93 -32.14 7.82
CA ASP A 139 -22.92 -32.97 9.02
C ASP A 139 -22.36 -34.39 8.76
N ASP A 140 -21.91 -34.70 7.53
CA ASP A 140 -21.26 -35.97 7.19
C ASP A 140 -19.91 -36.10 7.91
N ALA A 141 -19.68 -37.29 8.48
CA ALA A 141 -18.41 -37.67 9.11
C ALA A 141 -17.25 -37.76 8.11
N SER A 142 -17.54 -37.88 6.81
CA SER A 142 -16.53 -37.90 5.75
C SER A 142 -15.79 -36.56 5.57
N LEU A 143 -16.39 -35.45 6.04
CA LEU A 143 -15.79 -34.12 5.94
C LEU A 143 -14.90 -33.81 7.15
N SER A 144 -13.66 -33.40 6.89
CA SER A 144 -12.75 -32.94 7.95
C SER A 144 -13.25 -31.62 8.54
N THR A 145 -13.30 -31.54 9.87
CA THR A 145 -13.75 -30.34 10.59
C THR A 145 -12.56 -29.47 10.95
N LEU A 146 -12.66 -28.17 10.68
CA LEU A 146 -11.65 -27.18 10.99
C LEU A 146 -12.20 -26.21 12.02
N LYS A 147 -11.32 -25.77 12.91
CA LYS A 147 -11.67 -24.84 13.99
C LYS A 147 -10.69 -23.70 14.03
N ILE A 148 -11.20 -22.50 14.30
CA ILE A 148 -10.34 -21.37 14.64
C ILE A 148 -9.87 -21.58 16.08
N THR A 149 -8.61 -21.98 16.25
CA THR A 149 -8.03 -22.29 17.58
C THR A 149 -7.09 -21.20 18.07
N ARG A 150 -6.72 -20.25 17.21
CA ARG A 150 -5.80 -19.16 17.55
C ARG A 150 -6.21 -17.87 16.88
N ILE A 151 -5.99 -16.74 17.54
CA ILE A 151 -6.21 -15.41 16.97
C ILE A 151 -4.96 -14.57 17.17
N ILE A 152 -4.50 -13.94 16.08
CA ILE A 152 -3.33 -13.06 16.08
C ILE A 152 -3.70 -11.66 15.61
N ALA A 153 -2.99 -10.65 16.10
CA ALA A 153 -3.14 -9.26 15.68
C ALA A 153 -1.77 -8.60 15.48
N PRO A 154 -1.64 -7.62 14.56
CA PRO A 154 -0.40 -6.86 14.42
C PRO A 154 -0.03 -6.18 15.75
N LYS A 155 1.25 -6.25 16.13
CA LYS A 155 1.80 -5.54 17.30
C LYS A 155 1.48 -4.05 17.22
N GLU A 156 1.25 -3.39 18.35
CA GLU A 156 0.96 -1.94 18.35
C GLU A 156 2.09 -1.12 17.74
N ASP A 157 3.33 -1.50 18.04
CA ASP A 157 4.55 -0.87 17.52
C ASP A 157 4.90 -1.31 16.08
N SER A 158 4.13 -2.23 15.50
CA SER A 158 4.33 -2.61 14.09
C SER A 158 3.91 -1.46 13.17
N ASN A 159 4.85 -1.02 12.35
CA ASN A 159 4.62 0.00 11.33
C ASN A 159 3.93 -0.55 10.07
N THR A 160 3.75 -1.86 9.98
CA THR A 160 3.14 -2.55 8.83
C THR A 160 2.30 -3.74 9.27
N SER A 161 1.10 -3.87 8.72
CA SER A 161 0.32 -5.12 8.77
C SER A 161 0.65 -5.92 7.50
N LEU A 162 1.39 -7.01 7.67
CA LEU A 162 1.94 -7.81 6.56
C LEU A 162 0.91 -8.79 5.98
N LEU A 163 0.07 -9.32 6.85
CA LEU A 163 -1.01 -10.24 6.55
C LEU A 163 -2.33 -9.47 6.43
N GLN A 164 -3.12 -9.84 5.43
CA GLN A 164 -4.51 -9.39 5.31
C GLN A 164 -5.36 -10.03 6.42
N ALA A 165 -6.28 -9.28 7.00
CA ALA A 165 -7.24 -9.87 7.93
C ALA A 165 -8.03 -11.00 7.23
N GLY A 166 -8.06 -12.17 7.85
CA GLY A 166 -8.53 -13.41 7.21
C GLY A 166 -8.31 -14.62 8.11
N VAL A 167 -8.56 -15.81 7.58
CA VAL A 167 -8.32 -17.09 8.25
C VAL A 167 -7.13 -17.79 7.58
N MET A 168 -6.06 -17.94 8.35
CA MET A 168 -4.85 -18.62 7.93
C MET A 168 -4.92 -20.10 8.29
N TYR A 169 -4.60 -20.97 7.32
CA TYR A 169 -4.51 -22.42 7.54
C TYR A 169 -3.06 -22.92 7.45
N THR A 170 -2.77 -24.03 8.12
CA THR A 170 -1.41 -24.56 8.24
C THR A 170 -0.83 -25.03 6.89
N ASN A 171 0.50 -24.97 6.76
CA ASN A 171 1.18 -25.54 5.59
C ASN A 171 0.97 -27.06 5.48
N ALA A 172 0.88 -27.78 6.60
CA ALA A 172 0.56 -29.21 6.62
C ALA A 172 -0.81 -29.51 6.00
N LEU A 173 -1.83 -28.69 6.30
CA LEU A 173 -3.13 -28.81 5.65
C LEU A 173 -3.04 -28.52 4.15
N HIS A 174 -2.28 -27.49 3.78
CA HIS A 174 -2.10 -27.10 2.39
C HIS A 174 -1.51 -28.26 1.56
N GLU A 175 -0.41 -28.84 2.02
CA GLU A 175 0.28 -29.96 1.36
C GLU A 175 -0.61 -31.21 1.29
N SER A 176 -1.26 -31.58 2.41
CA SER A 176 -2.18 -32.71 2.44
C SER A 176 -3.36 -32.52 1.48
N TYR A 177 -3.88 -31.30 1.36
CA TYR A 177 -4.95 -30.98 0.42
C TYR A 177 -4.51 -31.11 -1.04
N LEU A 178 -3.32 -30.61 -1.39
CA LEU A 178 -2.77 -30.75 -2.75
C LEU A 178 -2.57 -32.23 -3.11
N GLN A 179 -2.01 -33.03 -2.19
CA GLN A 179 -1.86 -34.46 -2.39
C GLN A 179 -3.21 -35.16 -2.61
N ASN A 180 -4.25 -34.75 -1.89
CA ASN A 180 -5.59 -35.30 -2.10
C ASN A 180 -6.17 -34.88 -3.46
N CYS A 181 -5.97 -33.63 -3.87
CA CYS A 181 -6.33 -33.14 -5.20
C CYS A 181 -5.65 -33.94 -6.32
N GLU A 182 -4.36 -34.22 -6.23
CA GLU A 182 -3.63 -35.03 -7.21
C GLU A 182 -4.18 -36.46 -7.31
N ASN A 183 -4.54 -37.06 -6.18
CA ASN A 183 -5.11 -38.41 -6.12
C ASN A 183 -6.60 -38.46 -6.48
N SER A 184 -7.24 -37.34 -6.80
CA SER A 184 -8.66 -37.29 -7.10
C SER A 184 -9.01 -37.90 -8.46
N LEU A 185 -10.23 -38.45 -8.59
CA LEU A 185 -10.69 -39.09 -9.82
C LEU A 185 -10.67 -38.11 -11.01
N ILE A 186 -11.06 -36.86 -10.77
CA ILE A 186 -11.01 -35.79 -11.78
C ILE A 186 -9.58 -35.56 -12.28
N ALA A 187 -8.60 -35.51 -11.38
CA ALA A 187 -7.18 -35.32 -11.74
C ALA A 187 -6.61 -36.49 -12.54
N GLN A 188 -6.90 -37.72 -12.09
CA GLN A 188 -6.49 -38.94 -12.79
C GLN A 188 -7.08 -39.00 -14.20
N LYS A 189 -8.36 -38.67 -14.37
CA LYS A 189 -9.03 -38.59 -15.67
C LYS A 189 -8.42 -37.53 -16.59
N GLN A 190 -8.08 -36.34 -16.08
CA GLN A 190 -7.40 -35.31 -16.88
C GLN A 190 -6.01 -35.75 -17.34
N THR A 191 -5.27 -36.43 -16.47
CA THR A 191 -3.93 -36.94 -16.79
C THR A 191 -4.02 -38.02 -17.87
N LEU A 192 -4.96 -38.96 -17.74
CA LEU A 192 -5.20 -40.01 -18.73
C LEU A 192 -5.63 -39.44 -20.09
N ARG A 193 -6.48 -38.40 -20.11
CA ARG A 193 -6.88 -37.71 -21.35
C ARG A 193 -5.68 -37.09 -22.05
N LYS A 194 -4.83 -36.36 -21.31
CA LYS A 194 -3.59 -35.78 -21.86
C LYS A 194 -2.67 -36.85 -22.46
N LEU A 195 -2.50 -37.99 -21.78
CA LEU A 195 -1.71 -39.13 -22.30
C LEU A 195 -2.32 -39.74 -23.57
N SER A 196 -3.65 -39.83 -23.66
CA SER A 196 -4.32 -40.35 -24.86
C SER A 196 -4.22 -39.41 -26.07
N GLU A 197 -3.96 -38.13 -25.82
CA GLU A 197 -3.81 -37.08 -26.84
C GLU A 197 -2.33 -36.79 -27.18
N GLU A 198 -1.37 -37.49 -26.55
CA GLU A 198 0.07 -37.36 -26.84
C GLU A 198 0.37 -37.69 -28.32
N GLY A 199 0.90 -36.70 -29.04
CA GLY A 199 1.20 -36.78 -30.48
C GLY A 199 0.20 -36.02 -31.36
N THR A 200 -0.91 -35.53 -30.79
CA THR A 200 -1.74 -34.49 -31.39
C THR A 200 -1.38 -33.14 -30.76
N ASN A 201 -1.44 -32.03 -31.51
CA ASN A 201 -1.18 -30.68 -30.96
C ASN A 201 -2.27 -30.20 -29.97
N ASN A 202 -3.18 -31.08 -29.54
CA ASN A 202 -4.29 -30.80 -28.63
C ASN A 202 -3.99 -31.45 -27.28
N GLN A 203 -3.13 -30.86 -26.46
CA GLN A 203 -3.05 -31.24 -25.04
C GLN A 203 -4.23 -30.60 -24.31
N THR A 204 -5.35 -31.31 -24.23
CA THR A 204 -6.62 -30.70 -23.81
C THR A 204 -6.88 -30.96 -22.33
N PHE A 205 -6.91 -29.91 -21.51
CA PHE A 205 -7.60 -29.96 -20.24
C PHE A 205 -9.06 -29.88 -20.59
N TYR A 206 -9.84 -30.90 -20.25
CA TYR A 206 -11.23 -30.98 -20.63
C TYR A 206 -12.01 -31.45 -19.42
N VAL A 207 -12.75 -30.55 -18.79
CA VAL A 207 -13.78 -30.95 -17.84
C VAL A 207 -15.12 -30.47 -18.36
N PRO A 208 -15.98 -31.39 -18.83
CA PRO A 208 -17.36 -31.05 -19.11
C PRO A 208 -18.08 -30.94 -17.77
N PHE A 209 -18.22 -29.72 -17.26
CA PHE A 209 -19.05 -29.44 -16.11
C PHE A 209 -20.47 -29.19 -16.58
N LYS A 210 -21.45 -29.97 -16.12
CA LYS A 210 -22.83 -29.49 -16.18
C LYS A 210 -23.00 -28.52 -15.02
N ILE A 211 -22.98 -27.22 -15.30
CA ILE A 211 -23.22 -26.18 -14.30
C ILE A 211 -24.66 -25.72 -14.50
N ASP A 212 -25.50 -25.86 -13.48
CA ASP A 212 -26.79 -25.18 -13.50
C ASP A 212 -26.56 -23.69 -13.26
N VAL A 213 -26.49 -22.92 -14.35
CA VAL A 213 -26.30 -21.47 -14.36
C VAL A 213 -27.38 -20.71 -13.58
N ASN A 214 -28.51 -21.35 -13.24
CA ASN A 214 -29.55 -20.73 -12.43
C ASN A 214 -29.21 -20.68 -10.92
N GLU A 215 -28.22 -21.45 -10.45
CA GLU A 215 -27.86 -21.54 -9.02
C GLU A 215 -26.66 -20.66 -8.61
N VAL A 216 -25.97 -20.00 -9.56
CA VAL A 216 -24.79 -19.17 -9.26
C VAL A 216 -25.07 -17.69 -9.51
N PRO A 217 -25.31 -16.87 -8.46
CA PRO A 217 -25.55 -15.44 -8.65
C PRO A 217 -24.34 -14.73 -9.27
N ASN A 218 -24.57 -13.98 -10.35
CA ASN A 218 -23.59 -13.11 -11.06
C ASN A 218 -22.58 -13.78 -12.01
N VAL A 219 -22.85 -14.98 -12.52
CA VAL A 219 -22.09 -15.56 -13.64
C VAL A 219 -22.96 -15.64 -14.88
N THR A 220 -22.75 -14.75 -15.86
CA THR A 220 -23.47 -14.72 -17.15
C THR A 220 -22.76 -15.49 -18.27
N ALA A 221 -21.67 -16.20 -17.96
CA ALA A 221 -20.94 -17.02 -18.93
C ALA A 221 -21.29 -18.50 -18.75
N ASP A 222 -21.74 -19.10 -19.84
CA ASP A 222 -22.15 -20.50 -19.94
C ASP A 222 -20.89 -21.40 -19.91
N PHE A 223 -20.36 -21.67 -18.71
CA PHE A 223 -19.14 -22.47 -18.51
C PHE A 223 -19.40 -23.99 -18.55
N ASN A 224 -20.34 -24.43 -19.38
CA ASN A 224 -20.70 -25.86 -19.48
C ASN A 224 -19.54 -26.74 -19.96
N LEU A 225 -18.46 -26.13 -20.47
CA LEU A 225 -17.25 -26.80 -20.92
C LEU A 225 -16.05 -25.90 -20.57
N ILE A 226 -15.17 -26.33 -19.66
CA ILE A 226 -13.85 -25.70 -19.51
C ILE A 226 -12.87 -26.57 -20.28
N ASP A 227 -12.60 -26.17 -21.52
CA ASP A 227 -11.54 -26.72 -22.35
C ASP A 227 -10.36 -25.75 -22.50
N THR A 228 -9.21 -26.24 -22.93
CA THR A 228 -8.01 -25.41 -23.14
C THR A 228 -8.28 -24.23 -24.08
N ASN A 229 -9.10 -24.42 -25.12
CA ASN A 229 -9.42 -23.36 -26.09
C ASN A 229 -10.25 -22.23 -25.46
N SER A 230 -11.23 -22.57 -24.62
CA SER A 230 -12.05 -21.61 -23.89
C SER A 230 -11.21 -20.82 -22.89
N ILE A 231 -10.23 -21.47 -22.23
CA ILE A 231 -9.27 -20.78 -21.36
C ILE A 231 -8.41 -19.81 -22.19
N ILE A 232 -7.88 -20.23 -23.33
CA ILE A 232 -7.08 -19.36 -24.23
C ILE A 232 -7.93 -18.16 -24.68
N GLN A 233 -9.16 -18.38 -25.14
CA GLN A 233 -10.06 -17.30 -25.57
C GLN A 233 -10.38 -16.34 -24.42
N PHE A 234 -10.66 -16.87 -23.24
CA PHE A 234 -10.91 -16.07 -22.05
C PHE A 234 -9.71 -15.18 -21.70
N VAL A 235 -8.51 -15.76 -21.66
CA VAL A 235 -7.26 -15.02 -21.39
C VAL A 235 -7.03 -13.94 -22.45
N GLN A 236 -7.21 -14.27 -23.73
CA GLN A 236 -7.07 -13.32 -24.83
C GLN A 236 -8.08 -12.17 -24.73
N SER A 237 -9.34 -12.45 -24.41
CA SER A 237 -10.40 -11.43 -24.30
C SER A 237 -10.20 -10.50 -23.11
N PHE A 238 -9.78 -11.02 -21.95
CA PHE A 238 -9.63 -10.22 -20.73
C PHE A 238 -8.26 -9.52 -20.63
N TYR A 239 -7.18 -10.22 -21.00
CA TYR A 239 -5.80 -9.76 -20.78
C TYR A 239 -5.09 -9.34 -22.04
N LYS A 240 -5.69 -9.54 -23.21
CA LYS A 240 -5.11 -9.20 -24.52
C LYS A 240 -3.75 -9.86 -24.77
N CYS A 241 -3.49 -11.00 -24.13
CA CYS A 241 -2.32 -11.85 -24.34
C CYS A 241 -2.76 -13.25 -24.79
N THR A 242 -1.92 -13.87 -25.60
CA THR A 242 -2.11 -15.25 -26.05
C THR A 242 -1.26 -16.17 -25.19
N ILE A 243 -1.83 -17.29 -24.76
CA ILE A 243 -1.13 -18.35 -24.04
C ILE A 243 -1.15 -19.64 -24.86
N THR A 244 -0.20 -20.51 -24.59
CA THR A 244 -0.05 -21.82 -25.23
C THR A 244 -1.09 -22.81 -24.72
N GLN A 245 -1.30 -23.90 -25.48
CA GLN A 245 -2.15 -25.02 -25.04
C GLN A 245 -1.66 -25.61 -23.70
N GLU A 246 -0.35 -25.74 -23.50
CA GLU A 246 0.19 -26.27 -22.25
C GLU A 246 -0.05 -25.31 -21.07
N GLU A 247 0.12 -24.00 -21.26
CA GLU A 247 -0.17 -23.01 -20.20
C GLU A 247 -1.65 -23.04 -19.82
N ALA A 248 -2.54 -23.11 -20.81
CA ALA A 248 -3.97 -23.21 -20.57
C ALA A 248 -4.37 -24.57 -19.92
N TYR A 249 -3.70 -25.67 -20.28
CA TYR A 249 -3.85 -26.96 -19.60
C TYR A 249 -3.47 -26.85 -18.11
N GLN A 250 -2.32 -26.23 -17.83
CA GLN A 250 -1.84 -26.04 -16.46
C GLN A 250 -2.77 -25.13 -15.64
N MET A 251 -3.33 -24.08 -16.25
CA MET A 251 -4.37 -23.25 -15.63
C MET A 251 -5.63 -24.06 -15.32
N GLY A 252 -6.05 -24.96 -16.21
CA GLY A 252 -7.14 -25.89 -15.97
C GLY A 252 -6.86 -26.82 -14.78
N MET A 253 -5.69 -27.46 -14.75
CA MET A 253 -5.24 -28.30 -13.64
C MET A 253 -5.15 -27.53 -12.33
N GLN A 254 -4.78 -26.26 -12.39
CA GLN A 254 -4.77 -25.37 -11.22
C GLN A 254 -6.18 -25.14 -10.65
N SER A 255 -7.20 -25.06 -11.50
CA SER A 255 -8.59 -24.85 -11.05
C SER A 255 -9.10 -25.99 -10.15
N ILE A 256 -8.62 -27.21 -10.37
CA ILE A 256 -8.90 -28.40 -9.56
C ILE A 256 -7.84 -28.64 -8.47
N GLY A 257 -6.86 -27.75 -8.33
CA GLY A 257 -5.87 -27.78 -7.25
C GLY A 257 -4.72 -28.77 -7.46
N THR A 258 -4.39 -29.14 -8.70
CA THR A 258 -3.33 -30.12 -9.01
C THR A 258 -2.11 -29.51 -9.70
N SER A 259 -2.16 -28.23 -10.06
CA SER A 259 -0.97 -27.53 -10.58
C SER A 259 -0.25 -26.81 -9.44
N THR A 260 1.08 -26.94 -9.40
CA THR A 260 1.98 -26.30 -8.44
C THR A 260 2.48 -24.93 -8.91
N ILE A 261 2.06 -24.48 -10.10
CA ILE A 261 2.47 -23.18 -10.63
C ILE A 261 1.96 -22.07 -9.69
N PRO A 262 2.85 -21.23 -9.11
CA PRO A 262 2.43 -20.20 -8.17
C PRO A 262 1.58 -19.13 -8.86
N GLN A 263 0.52 -18.69 -8.19
CA GLN A 263 -0.38 -17.63 -8.67
C GLN A 263 0.20 -16.23 -8.52
N SER A 264 0.95 -16.02 -7.45
CA SER A 264 1.57 -14.75 -7.11
C SER A 264 2.71 -15.03 -6.16
N ILE A 265 3.80 -14.29 -6.31
CA ILE A 265 4.90 -14.29 -5.36
C ILE A 265 4.85 -12.97 -4.62
N VAL A 266 4.76 -13.03 -3.29
CA VAL A 266 4.76 -11.84 -2.44
C VAL A 266 6.09 -11.81 -1.70
N PHE A 267 6.87 -10.76 -1.93
CA PHE A 267 8.13 -10.55 -1.23
C PHE A 267 7.89 -9.68 0.01
N TYR A 268 8.48 -10.09 1.13
CA TYR A 268 8.50 -9.31 2.37
C TYR A 268 9.96 -8.97 2.74
N PRO A 269 10.56 -7.94 2.13
CA PRO A 269 11.93 -7.56 2.45
C PRO A 269 12.07 -7.12 3.91
N LYS A 270 13.17 -7.50 4.56
CA LYS A 270 13.41 -7.19 5.98
C LYS A 270 13.50 -5.69 6.28
N ASN A 271 13.95 -4.89 5.32
CA ASN A 271 14.10 -3.44 5.44
C ASN A 271 14.14 -2.77 4.05
N PHE A 272 14.16 -1.43 4.01
CA PHE A 272 14.17 -0.65 2.77
C PHE A 272 15.39 -0.89 1.88
N GLU A 273 16.55 -1.22 2.45
CA GLU A 273 17.76 -1.50 1.67
C GLU A 273 17.65 -2.86 0.96
N ALA A 274 17.23 -3.90 1.68
CA ALA A 274 16.95 -5.21 1.11
C ALA A 274 15.86 -5.13 0.04
N LYS A 275 14.81 -4.32 0.27
CA LYS A 275 13.77 -4.04 -0.72
C LYS A 275 14.36 -3.47 -2.01
N LYS A 276 15.20 -2.43 -1.91
CA LYS A 276 15.86 -1.81 -3.06
C LYS A 276 16.72 -2.80 -3.84
N GLN A 277 17.42 -3.70 -3.15
CA GLN A 277 18.20 -4.76 -3.78
C GLN A 277 17.31 -5.75 -4.54
N VAL A 278 16.19 -6.18 -3.95
CA VAL A 278 15.22 -7.08 -4.61
C VAL A 278 14.62 -6.42 -5.85
N SER A 279 14.15 -5.17 -5.76
CA SER A 279 13.61 -4.45 -6.92
C SER A 279 14.65 -4.35 -8.03
N LYS A 280 15.90 -4.00 -7.69
CA LYS A 280 17.00 -3.93 -8.66
C LYS A 280 17.26 -5.28 -9.33
N MET A 281 17.24 -6.39 -8.59
CA MET A 281 17.41 -7.73 -9.18
C MET A 281 16.32 -8.06 -10.19
N ILE A 282 15.06 -7.69 -9.89
CA ILE A 282 13.93 -7.91 -10.81
C ILE A 282 14.09 -7.03 -12.06
N ASP A 283 14.48 -5.77 -11.89
CA ASP A 283 14.71 -4.83 -12.99
C ASP A 283 15.87 -5.31 -13.89
N ASP A 284 16.99 -5.72 -13.29
CA ASP A 284 18.16 -6.26 -14.00
C ASP A 284 17.79 -7.55 -14.77
N TYR A 285 16.98 -8.44 -14.18
CA TYR A 285 16.45 -9.63 -14.86
C TYR A 285 15.56 -9.24 -16.06
N ASN A 286 14.65 -8.28 -15.88
CA ASN A 286 13.73 -7.84 -16.92
C ASN A 286 14.42 -7.22 -18.14
N LEU A 287 15.66 -6.73 -18.00
CA LEU A 287 16.49 -6.27 -19.11
C LEU A 287 17.08 -7.41 -19.95
N THR A 288 17.18 -8.62 -19.39
CA THR A 288 17.78 -9.78 -20.06
C THR A 288 16.79 -10.66 -20.82
N VAL A 289 15.49 -10.44 -20.63
CA VAL A 289 14.42 -11.29 -21.16
C VAL A 289 13.48 -10.53 -22.09
N ASP A 290 12.84 -11.25 -23.01
CA ASP A 290 11.79 -10.68 -23.85
C ASP A 290 10.60 -10.21 -23.01
N LYS A 291 9.82 -9.25 -23.55
CA LYS A 291 8.64 -8.68 -22.88
C LYS A 291 7.65 -9.73 -22.35
N ALA A 292 7.54 -10.88 -23.02
CA ALA A 292 6.67 -11.98 -22.61
C ALA A 292 7.08 -12.63 -21.28
N TYR A 293 8.37 -12.54 -20.90
CA TYR A 293 8.94 -13.16 -19.71
C TYR A 293 9.32 -12.15 -18.63
N GLN A 294 9.00 -10.86 -18.84
CA GLN A 294 9.26 -9.82 -17.86
C GLN A 294 8.37 -10.01 -16.63
N ILE A 295 8.98 -9.90 -15.46
CA ILE A 295 8.31 -9.92 -14.17
C ILE A 295 7.69 -8.55 -13.93
N VAL A 296 6.35 -8.51 -13.93
CA VAL A 296 5.60 -7.31 -13.54
C VAL A 296 5.33 -7.39 -12.04
N TYR A 297 5.75 -6.36 -11.30
CA TYR A 297 5.56 -6.28 -9.85
C TYR A 297 4.97 -4.94 -9.42
N THR A 298 4.29 -4.94 -8.28
CA THR A 298 3.71 -3.74 -7.66
C THR A 298 4.38 -3.48 -6.33
N ASP A 299 4.90 -2.27 -6.15
CA ASP A 299 5.52 -1.83 -4.91
C ASP A 299 4.58 -0.91 -4.11
N SER A 300 3.84 -1.49 -3.17
CA SER A 300 2.89 -0.75 -2.35
C SER A 300 3.54 0.31 -1.45
N SER A 301 4.78 0.07 -0.98
CA SER A 301 5.49 1.02 -0.11
C SER A 301 6.02 2.23 -0.89
N GLU A 302 6.52 2.00 -2.10
CA GLU A 302 6.92 3.07 -3.00
C GLU A 302 5.72 3.90 -3.45
N PHE A 303 4.59 3.27 -3.81
CA PHE A 303 3.38 3.99 -4.16
C PHE A 303 2.94 4.97 -3.05
N LEU A 304 2.93 4.52 -1.79
CA LEU A 304 2.60 5.37 -0.64
C LEU A 304 3.63 6.50 -0.45
N THR A 305 4.92 6.17 -0.52
CA THR A 305 6.02 7.13 -0.30
C THR A 305 6.05 8.20 -1.39
N ASN A 306 5.88 7.82 -2.66
CA ASN A 306 5.84 8.74 -3.79
C ASN A 306 4.61 9.65 -3.73
N THR A 307 3.45 9.11 -3.33
CA THR A 307 2.23 9.90 -3.15
C THR A 307 2.39 10.94 -2.03
N LEU A 308 2.87 10.53 -0.85
CA LEU A 308 3.13 11.45 0.26
C LEU A 308 4.20 12.48 -0.08
N GLY A 309 5.28 12.06 -0.73
CA GLY A 309 6.35 12.95 -1.20
C GLY A 309 5.84 14.00 -2.19
N ALA A 310 4.97 13.61 -3.12
CA ALA A 310 4.34 14.54 -4.05
C ALA A 310 3.47 15.57 -3.33
N MET A 311 2.66 15.16 -2.34
CA MET A 311 1.84 16.08 -1.56
C MET A 311 2.69 17.08 -0.75
N ILE A 312 3.74 16.59 -0.09
CA ILE A 312 4.69 17.44 0.66
C ILE A 312 5.37 18.43 -0.28
N ASN A 313 5.79 18.00 -1.47
CA ASN A 313 6.40 18.88 -2.47
C ASN A 313 5.46 19.98 -2.93
N VAL A 314 4.19 19.66 -3.21
CA VAL A 314 3.19 20.67 -3.60
C VAL A 314 3.00 21.71 -2.49
N ILE A 315 2.81 21.27 -1.24
CA ILE A 315 2.67 22.18 -0.09
C ILE A 315 3.93 23.04 0.06
N SER A 316 5.12 22.43 -0.06
CA SER A 316 6.40 23.12 0.05
C SER A 316 6.54 24.21 -1.02
N ILE A 317 6.19 23.92 -2.29
CA ILE A 317 6.24 24.91 -3.38
C ILE A 317 5.29 26.08 -3.09
N VAL A 318 4.09 25.81 -2.60
CA VAL A 318 3.12 26.86 -2.25
C VAL A 318 3.65 27.75 -1.11
N LEU A 319 4.21 27.15 -0.05
CA LEU A 319 4.81 27.89 1.05
C LEU A 319 6.03 28.70 0.61
N ILE A 320 6.89 28.14 -0.25
CA ILE A 320 8.02 28.84 -0.85
C ILE A 320 7.52 30.02 -1.71
N ALA A 321 6.42 29.87 -2.45
CA ALA A 321 5.84 30.96 -3.22
C ALA A 321 5.34 32.10 -2.31
N PHE A 322 4.63 31.79 -1.21
CA PHE A 322 4.22 32.79 -0.23
C PHE A 322 5.40 33.49 0.44
N ALA A 323 6.44 32.74 0.80
CA ALA A 323 7.67 33.29 1.34
C ALA A 323 8.36 34.20 0.31
N GLY A 324 8.39 33.80 -0.96
CA GLY A 324 8.93 34.58 -2.07
C GLY A 324 8.20 35.91 -2.27
N ILE A 325 6.87 35.91 -2.26
CA ILE A 325 6.06 37.15 -2.32
C ILE A 325 6.40 38.05 -1.13
N SER A 326 6.50 37.49 0.08
CA SER A 326 6.84 38.24 1.29
C SER A 326 8.25 38.85 1.22
N LEU A 327 9.22 38.14 0.62
CA LEU A 327 10.58 38.65 0.38
C LEU A 327 10.58 39.83 -0.60
N VAL A 328 9.80 39.75 -1.68
CA VAL A 328 9.68 40.85 -2.65
C VAL A 328 9.06 42.09 -2.00
N VAL A 329 7.96 41.92 -1.26
CA VAL A 329 7.31 43.03 -0.53
C VAL A 329 8.27 43.65 0.48
N SER A 330 9.03 42.83 1.21
CA SER A 330 10.05 43.30 2.17
C SER A 330 11.18 44.06 1.49
N SER A 331 11.66 43.58 0.34
CA SER A 331 12.69 44.24 -0.46
C SER A 331 12.24 45.64 -0.91
N ILE A 332 11.00 45.78 -1.39
CA ILE A 332 10.44 47.07 -1.77
C ILE A 332 10.38 48.01 -0.56
N MET A 333 9.93 47.53 0.61
CA MET A 333 9.87 48.32 1.84
C MET A 333 11.24 48.83 2.28
N ILE A 334 12.28 47.98 2.23
CA ILE A 334 13.65 48.36 2.54
C ILE A 334 14.14 49.46 1.57
N GLY A 335 13.82 49.34 0.28
CA GLY A 335 14.11 50.37 -0.71
C GLY A 335 13.44 51.71 -0.41
N ILE A 336 12.17 51.70 0.03
CA ILE A 336 11.44 52.92 0.41
C ILE A 336 12.05 53.56 1.65
N ILE A 337 12.32 52.78 2.71
CA ILE A 337 12.90 53.29 3.96
C ILE A 337 14.28 53.92 3.70
N THR A 338 15.12 53.24 2.91
CA THR A 338 16.44 53.75 2.55
C THR A 338 16.36 54.99 1.67
N TYR A 339 15.35 55.09 0.79
CA TYR A 339 15.07 56.32 0.04
C TYR A 339 14.68 57.49 0.94
N VAL A 340 13.79 57.28 1.90
CA VAL A 340 13.39 58.32 2.87
C VAL A 340 14.59 58.78 3.69
N SER A 341 15.42 57.85 4.17
CA SER A 341 16.65 58.17 4.91
C SER A 341 17.63 59.05 4.11
N VAL A 342 17.75 58.80 2.79
CA VAL A 342 18.57 59.65 1.90
C VAL A 342 18.01 61.08 1.82
N ILE A 343 16.68 61.24 1.78
CA ILE A 343 16.04 62.56 1.74
C ILE A 343 16.29 63.31 3.05
N GLU A 344 16.07 62.66 4.19
CA GLU A 344 16.27 63.27 5.51
C GLU A 344 17.73 63.70 5.72
N ARG A 345 18.70 62.90 5.22
CA ARG A 345 20.14 63.20 5.32
C ARG A 345 20.70 64.00 4.13
N THR A 346 19.86 64.67 3.33
CA THR A 346 20.31 65.40 2.12
C THR A 346 21.34 66.49 2.44
N LYS A 347 21.16 67.24 3.55
CA LYS A 347 22.12 68.27 4.00
C LYS A 347 23.49 67.68 4.32
N GLU A 348 23.53 66.55 5.02
CA GLU A 348 24.77 65.86 5.38
C GLU A 348 25.55 65.41 4.13
N ILE A 349 24.84 64.89 3.12
CA ILE A 349 25.42 64.52 1.82
C ILE A 349 26.02 65.76 1.12
N GLY A 350 25.32 66.90 1.16
CA GLY A 350 25.79 68.17 0.61
C GLY A 350 27.09 68.67 1.25
N ILE A 351 27.19 68.56 2.58
CA ILE A 351 28.41 68.90 3.34
C ILE A 351 29.57 67.98 2.94
N LEU A 352 29.35 66.66 2.95
CA LEU A 352 30.38 65.67 2.60
C LEU A 352 30.91 65.86 1.18
N ARG A 353 30.01 66.13 0.22
CA ARG A 353 30.40 66.38 -1.17
C ARG A 353 31.11 67.73 -1.36
N SER A 354 30.79 68.74 -0.55
CA SER A 354 31.48 70.04 -0.57
C SER A 354 32.89 69.96 0.02
N LEU A 355 33.10 69.02 0.96
CA LEU A 355 34.41 68.68 1.53
C LEU A 355 35.26 67.77 0.61
N GLY A 356 34.74 67.38 -0.57
CA GLY A 356 35.49 66.63 -1.58
C GLY A 356 35.16 65.14 -1.69
N ALA A 357 34.13 64.62 -0.99
CA ALA A 357 33.70 63.23 -1.15
C ALA A 357 33.22 62.94 -2.58
N ARG A 358 33.71 61.84 -3.19
CA ARG A 358 33.31 61.44 -4.53
C ARG A 358 31.90 60.86 -4.50
N LYS A 359 31.21 60.87 -5.65
CA LYS A 359 29.89 60.22 -5.81
C LYS A 359 29.90 58.75 -5.36
N GLN A 360 30.99 58.05 -5.64
CA GLN A 360 31.17 56.65 -5.24
C GLN A 360 31.32 56.49 -3.72
N ASP A 361 31.91 57.46 -3.02
CA ASP A 361 32.09 57.40 -1.57
C ASP A 361 30.74 57.52 -0.85
N ILE A 362 29.88 58.45 -1.31
CA ILE A 362 28.51 58.57 -0.82
C ILE A 362 27.71 57.28 -1.08
N SER A 363 27.80 56.71 -2.27
CA SER A 363 27.10 55.45 -2.58
C SER A 363 27.59 54.26 -1.74
N ARG A 364 28.90 54.18 -1.45
CA ARG A 364 29.47 53.14 -0.59
C ARG A 364 28.98 53.23 0.86
N ILE A 365 28.79 54.43 1.40
CA ILE A 365 28.25 54.62 2.75
C ILE A 365 26.85 54.01 2.85
N PHE A 366 25.94 54.40 1.95
CA PHE A 366 24.56 53.87 1.96
C PHE A 366 24.49 52.37 1.61
N ASN A 367 25.36 51.88 0.72
CA ASN A 367 25.43 50.44 0.44
C ASN A 367 25.99 49.66 1.64
N ALA A 368 26.92 50.22 2.42
CA ALA A 368 27.41 49.59 3.64
C ALA A 368 26.30 49.53 4.71
N GLU A 369 25.50 50.60 4.85
CA GLU A 369 24.34 50.63 5.75
C GLU A 369 23.34 49.50 5.41
N THR A 370 23.01 49.31 4.12
CA THR A 370 22.09 48.25 3.71
C THR A 370 22.64 46.83 3.82
N ILE A 371 23.96 46.64 3.64
CA ILE A 371 24.62 45.36 3.89
C ILE A 371 24.58 45.02 5.38
N ILE A 372 24.87 45.97 6.26
CA ILE A 372 24.83 45.78 7.72
C ILE A 372 23.41 45.42 8.17
N ILE A 373 22.40 46.13 7.65
CA ILE A 373 20.99 45.82 7.92
C ILE A 373 20.64 44.40 7.46
N GLY A 374 21.05 44.01 6.25
CA GLY A 374 20.81 42.66 5.73
C GLY A 374 21.51 41.56 6.54
N LEU A 375 22.74 41.80 6.96
CA LEU A 375 23.50 40.86 7.79
C LEU A 375 22.84 40.68 9.15
N LEU A 376 22.46 41.77 9.83
CA LEU A 376 21.80 41.71 11.13
C LEU A 376 20.40 41.06 11.03
N ALA A 377 19.62 41.42 10.01
CA ALA A 377 18.31 40.82 9.77
C ALA A 377 18.42 39.32 9.50
N GLY A 378 19.39 38.90 8.67
CA GLY A 378 19.67 37.49 8.38
C GLY A 378 20.09 36.71 9.63
N LEU A 379 21.00 37.26 10.44
CA LEU A 379 21.43 36.65 11.70
C LEU A 379 20.26 36.50 12.69
N ILE A 380 19.45 37.55 12.85
CA ILE A 380 18.27 37.52 13.73
C ILE A 380 17.27 36.48 13.21
N GLY A 381 16.99 36.44 11.91
CA GLY A 381 16.07 35.47 11.31
C GLY A 381 16.50 34.02 11.53
N VAL A 382 17.80 33.73 11.34
CA VAL A 382 18.38 32.41 11.62
C VAL A 382 18.31 32.07 13.10
N ALA A 383 18.67 33.01 13.98
CA ALA A 383 18.62 32.80 15.44
C ALA A 383 17.20 32.51 15.92
N VAL A 384 16.22 33.27 15.44
CA VAL A 384 14.80 33.06 15.72
C VAL A 384 14.35 31.69 15.21
N THR A 385 14.76 31.29 14.00
CA THR A 385 14.42 29.97 13.45
C THR A 385 14.94 28.84 14.34
N TYR A 386 16.22 28.91 14.75
CA TYR A 386 16.79 27.92 15.67
C TYR A 386 16.10 27.90 17.04
N LEU A 387 15.62 29.05 17.53
CA LEU A 387 14.88 29.14 18.78
C LEU A 387 13.50 28.48 18.69
N PHE A 388 12.84 28.54 17.53
CA PHE A 388 11.54 27.92 17.31
C PHE A 388 11.61 26.42 16.98
N CYS A 389 12.69 25.93 16.37
CA CYS A 389 12.87 24.50 16.06
C CYS A 389 12.57 23.54 17.22
N PRO A 390 13.13 23.70 18.45
CA PRO A 390 12.82 22.81 19.56
C PRO A 390 11.36 22.90 20.01
N LEU A 391 10.77 24.09 19.98
CA LEU A 391 9.37 24.31 20.36
C LEU A 391 8.42 23.57 19.40
N ILE A 392 8.71 23.63 18.10
CA ILE A 392 7.97 22.90 17.07
C ILE A 392 8.14 21.38 17.26
N ASN A 393 9.37 20.91 17.52
CA ASN A 393 9.62 19.48 17.75
C ASN A 393 8.83 18.93 18.95
N ILE A 394 8.68 19.69 20.04
CA ILE A 394 7.87 19.30 21.20
C ILE A 394 6.40 19.12 20.78
N ILE A 395 5.83 20.11 20.09
CA ILE A 395 4.43 20.08 19.65
C ILE A 395 4.18 18.91 18.70
N VAL A 396 5.07 18.70 17.73
CA VAL A 396 4.96 17.62 16.75
C VAL A 396 5.10 16.24 17.42
N SER A 397 6.02 16.10 18.37
CA SER A 397 6.18 14.85 19.11
C SER A 397 4.91 14.47 19.90
N GLY A 398 4.21 15.45 20.47
CA GLY A 398 2.95 15.23 21.21
C GLY A 398 1.76 14.87 20.33
N LEU A 399 1.76 15.28 19.06
CA LEU A 399 0.66 14.99 18.12
C LEU A 399 0.90 13.75 17.26
N ALA A 400 2.15 13.51 16.85
CA ALA A 400 2.49 12.51 15.84
C ALA A 400 3.43 11.40 16.35
N GLY A 401 3.98 11.51 17.57
CA GLY A 401 4.90 10.51 18.13
C GLY A 401 6.26 10.44 17.42
N VAL A 402 6.55 11.37 16.51
CA VAL A 402 7.79 11.42 15.73
C VAL A 402 8.65 12.58 16.23
N SER A 403 9.95 12.34 16.45
CA SER A 403 10.90 13.34 16.95
C SER A 403 11.91 13.75 15.89
N GLY A 404 12.42 14.99 15.98
CA GLY A 404 13.53 15.47 15.15
C GLY A 404 13.17 15.91 13.73
N ILE A 405 11.88 16.17 13.43
CA ILE A 405 11.43 16.59 12.10
C ILE A 405 11.89 18.02 11.78
N ALA A 406 11.76 18.96 12.72
CA ALA A 406 12.20 20.33 12.54
C ALA A 406 13.71 20.42 12.83
N ASN A 407 14.53 20.07 11.83
CA ASN A 407 15.98 20.19 11.87
C ASN A 407 16.46 21.20 10.83
N PHE A 408 16.98 22.33 11.31
CA PHE A 408 17.47 23.40 10.45
C PHE A 408 18.96 23.23 10.15
N ASN A 409 19.24 22.78 8.92
CA ASN A 409 20.61 22.52 8.46
C ASN A 409 21.45 23.83 8.48
N PRO A 410 22.62 23.84 9.15
CA PRO A 410 23.51 25.01 9.19
C PRO A 410 23.91 25.54 7.81
N PHE A 411 23.99 24.68 6.80
CA PHE A 411 24.28 25.10 5.43
C PHE A 411 23.19 26.04 4.87
N HIS A 412 21.92 25.71 5.09
CA HIS A 412 20.80 26.55 4.65
C HIS A 412 20.74 27.87 5.42
N ALA A 413 21.17 27.88 6.69
CA ALA A 413 21.28 29.10 7.48
C ALA A 413 22.23 30.12 6.85
N VAL A 414 23.43 29.67 6.45
CA VAL A 414 24.42 30.52 5.78
C VAL A 414 23.89 31.03 4.44
N VAL A 415 23.27 30.16 3.64
CA VAL A 415 22.68 30.53 2.35
C VAL A 415 21.60 31.61 2.53
N LEU A 416 20.73 31.50 3.53
CA LEU A 416 19.69 32.49 3.80
C LEU A 416 20.23 33.85 4.25
N ILE A 417 21.32 33.88 5.02
CA ILE A 417 21.99 35.14 5.39
C ILE A 417 22.55 35.84 4.14
N ILE A 418 23.19 35.07 3.25
CA ILE A 418 23.72 35.62 1.98
C ILE A 418 22.58 36.15 1.11
N ILE A 419 21.46 35.42 1.01
CA ILE A 419 20.27 35.86 0.29
C ILE A 419 19.70 37.16 0.90
N SER A 420 19.64 37.25 2.23
CA SER A 420 19.18 38.45 2.93
C SER A 420 20.03 39.67 2.59
N MET A 421 21.36 39.54 2.70
CA MET A 421 22.31 40.61 2.33
C MET A 421 22.20 41.00 0.85
N ALA A 422 22.05 40.03 -0.05
CA ALA A 422 21.87 40.30 -1.47
C ALA A 422 20.58 41.07 -1.75
N LEU A 423 19.46 40.68 -1.14
CA LEU A 423 18.17 41.36 -1.31
C LEU A 423 18.20 42.78 -0.74
N THR A 424 18.77 43.01 0.44
CA THR A 424 18.87 44.37 1.00
C THR A 424 19.79 45.26 0.17
N LEU A 425 20.89 44.73 -0.33
CA LEU A 425 21.80 45.47 -1.21
C LEU A 425 21.13 45.83 -2.53
N ILE A 426 20.42 44.90 -3.18
CA ILE A 426 19.66 45.17 -4.41
C ILE A 426 18.64 46.28 -4.15
N SER A 427 17.89 46.19 -3.05
CA SER A 427 16.88 47.16 -2.64
C SER A 427 17.47 48.56 -2.39
N GLY A 428 18.60 48.62 -1.69
CA GLY A 428 19.29 49.87 -1.32
C GLY A 428 20.10 50.51 -2.46
N SER A 429 20.42 49.75 -3.50
CA SER A 429 21.28 50.22 -4.59
C SER A 429 20.67 51.40 -5.36
N ILE A 430 19.34 51.40 -5.55
CA ILE A 430 18.60 52.48 -6.23
C ILE A 430 18.69 53.79 -5.42
N PRO A 431 18.27 53.87 -4.14
CA PRO A 431 18.36 55.09 -3.36
C PRO A 431 19.80 55.54 -3.12
N SER A 432 20.74 54.62 -2.91
CA SER A 432 22.18 54.93 -2.82
C SER A 432 22.71 55.65 -4.07
N ARG A 433 22.26 55.22 -5.26
CA ARG A 433 22.62 55.87 -6.52
C ARG A 433 21.98 57.26 -6.64
N ILE A 434 20.75 57.43 -6.15
CA ILE A 434 20.08 58.74 -6.10
C ILE A 434 20.86 59.70 -5.18
N ALA A 435 21.22 59.26 -3.97
CA ALA A 435 22.02 60.02 -3.00
C ALA A 435 23.33 60.54 -3.61
N SER A 436 24.06 59.66 -4.30
CA SER A 436 25.36 59.99 -4.91
C SER A 436 25.29 61.09 -5.97
N LYS A 437 24.13 61.27 -6.62
CA LYS A 437 23.94 62.19 -7.75
C LYS A 437 23.42 63.57 -7.34
N LYS A 438 23.02 63.77 -6.09
CA LYS A 438 22.50 65.06 -5.57
C LYS A 438 23.51 66.20 -5.71
N ASP A 439 23.07 67.39 -6.13
CA ASP A 439 23.96 68.55 -6.29
C ASP A 439 24.30 69.18 -4.92
N PRO A 440 25.58 69.36 -4.56
CA PRO A 440 25.97 69.98 -3.28
C PRO A 440 25.35 71.36 -3.04
N VAL A 441 25.20 72.18 -4.09
CA VAL A 441 24.62 73.53 -3.98
C VAL A 441 23.13 73.45 -3.67
N GLU A 442 22.41 72.53 -4.32
CA GLU A 442 20.99 72.31 -4.07
C GLU A 442 20.74 71.73 -2.68
N CYS A 443 21.59 70.80 -2.24
CA CYS A 443 21.49 70.15 -0.92
C CYS A 443 21.69 71.10 0.26
N LEU A 444 22.49 72.16 0.08
CA LEU A 444 22.75 73.16 1.13
C LEU A 444 21.72 74.30 1.12
N ARG A 445 20.98 74.47 0.02
CA ARG A 445 19.95 75.51 -0.12
C ARG A 445 18.58 75.08 0.39
N THR A 446 18.32 73.79 0.52
CA THR A 446 17.09 73.26 1.12
C THR A 446 17.01 73.61 2.60
N GLU A 447 15.90 74.21 3.07
CA GLU A 447 15.61 74.44 4.50
C GLU A 447 15.34 73.13 5.24
#